data_AF-A0A820JJE2-F1
#
_entry.id   AF-A0A820JJE2-F1
#
_cell.length_a   1.000
_cell.length_b   1.000
_cell.length_c   1.000
_cell.angle_alpha   90.00
_cell.angle_beta   90.00
_cell.angle_gamma   90.00
#
_symmetry.space_group_name_H-M   'P 1'
#
loop_
_entity.id
_entity.type
_entity.pdbx_description
1 polymer ?
#
loop_
_entity_poly.entity_id
_entity_poly.type
_entity_poly.pdbx_seq_one_letter_code
_entity_poly.pdbx_strand_id
1 'polypeptide(L)'
;MSTDTASNYVFYKPSYYYNQLKKNLQLIQQHARDQSTYSHMNNKKYYDKNRSNPRYEINEKNLLRIHGLGSKLDPQFTLIPKIVIQKQHPTYWVRDQMNDQITRVHVLCRFIRLHLAKRQKIPIVIQVVNLKIVIVVMFVWKNKNNHYQRNYRPFIIPSSFYNIVHVYRFTTIDAISTLINHFESCYRYSIDTDSDRFTNELSLVQVHSIPQHLPSFIVLFELNHLPSSNTLLFEKINLLFRFLFRLRQYYFFLGIDKHRITICYSYEFIWMTLVGVID
;
A
#
# COMPACT_ATOMS: atom_id res chain seq x y z
N MET A 1 27.52 -16.01 22.67
CA MET A 1 26.53 -14.99 22.32
C MET A 1 26.31 -14.14 23.55
N SER A 2 26.68 -12.86 23.50
CA SER A 2 26.45 -11.91 24.58
C SER A 2 24.95 -11.76 24.80
N THR A 3 24.49 -11.99 26.02
CA THR A 3 23.15 -11.63 26.44
C THR A 3 23.09 -10.12 26.49
N ASP A 4 22.55 -9.48 25.46
CA ASP A 4 22.26 -8.05 25.48
C ASP A 4 21.35 -7.78 26.68
N THR A 5 21.94 -7.22 27.73
CA THR A 5 21.24 -6.69 28.87
C THR A 5 20.34 -5.59 28.35
N ALA A 6 19.03 -5.81 28.41
CA ALA A 6 18.04 -4.79 28.07
C ALA A 6 18.38 -3.53 28.86
N SER A 7 18.88 -2.51 28.18
CA SER A 7 19.27 -1.25 28.79
C SER A 7 18.01 -0.57 29.29
N ASN A 8 17.74 -0.68 30.59
CA ASN A 8 16.66 0.06 31.23
C ASN A 8 17.05 1.54 31.24
N TYR A 9 16.49 2.31 30.31
CA TYR A 9 16.63 3.76 30.28
C TYR A 9 15.79 4.36 31.42
N VAL A 10 16.47 4.85 32.47
CA VAL A 10 15.83 5.61 33.55
C VAL A 10 15.90 7.09 33.22
N PHE A 11 14.74 7.74 33.13
CA PHE A 11 14.63 9.19 32.86
C PHE A 11 14.23 9.91 34.15
N TYR A 12 15.09 10.80 34.65
CA TYR A 12 14.82 11.57 35.88
C TYR A 12 13.88 12.77 35.68
N LYS A 13 13.67 13.21 34.44
CA LYS A 13 12.78 14.32 34.07
C LYS A 13 11.97 13.97 32.82
N PRO A 14 10.67 14.32 32.74
CA PRO A 14 9.85 14.07 31.56
C PRO A 14 10.42 14.66 30.26
N SER A 15 11.07 15.84 30.34
CA SER A 15 11.70 16.47 29.18
C SER A 15 12.85 15.66 28.58
N TYR A 16 13.55 14.85 29.39
CA TYR A 16 14.64 14.00 28.90
C TYR A 16 14.11 12.84 28.08
N TYR A 17 12.98 12.26 28.48
CA TYR A 17 12.29 11.25 27.69
C TYR A 17 11.88 11.80 26.34
N TYR A 18 11.24 12.98 26.31
CA TYR A 18 10.82 13.61 25.06
C TYR A 18 12.00 13.91 24.12
N ASN A 19 13.10 14.47 24.65
CA ASN A 19 14.29 14.76 23.86
C ASN A 19 14.95 13.49 23.33
N GLN A 20 15.02 12.43 24.14
CA GLN A 20 15.54 11.14 23.70
C GLN A 20 14.65 10.51 22.62
N LEU A 21 13.32 10.57 22.79
CA LEU A 21 12.37 10.10 21.79
C LEU A 21 12.53 10.85 20.47
N LYS A 22 12.66 12.18 20.52
CA LYS A 22 12.90 13.03 19.34
C LYS A 22 14.20 12.63 18.63
N LYS A 23 15.29 12.43 19.37
CA LYS A 23 16.58 11.98 18.82
C LYS A 23 16.48 10.60 18.17
N ASN A 24 15.80 9.66 18.84
CA ASN A 24 15.58 8.31 18.32
C ASN A 24 14.75 8.35 17.02
N LEU A 25 13.69 9.17 16.98
CA LEU A 25 12.87 9.34 15.78
C LEU A 25 13.66 9.95 14.62
N GLN A 26 14.52 10.94 14.88
CA GLN A 26 15.41 11.50 13.86
C GLN A 26 16.38 10.44 13.30
N LEU A 27 16.96 9.62 14.18
CA LEU A 27 17.86 8.54 13.80
C LEU A 27 17.14 7.47 12.96
N ILE A 28 15.93 7.06 13.36
CA ILE A 28 15.09 6.13 12.59
C ILE A 28 14.75 6.73 11.22
N GLN A 29 14.37 8.00 11.17
CA GLN A 29 14.04 8.69 9.92
C GLN A 29 15.25 8.78 8.99
N GLN A 30 16.44 9.04 9.53
CA GLN A 30 17.69 9.06 8.77
C GLN A 30 17.99 7.67 8.20
N HIS A 31 17.95 6.62 9.02
CA HIS A 31 18.14 5.25 8.54
C HIS A 31 17.14 4.86 7.45
N ALA A 32 15.87 5.25 7.58
CA ALA A 32 14.87 4.99 6.55
C ALA A 32 15.20 5.70 5.22
N ARG A 33 15.68 6.95 5.27
CA ARG A 33 16.14 7.68 4.08
C ARG A 33 17.36 7.02 3.44
N ASP A 34 18.33 6.63 4.25
CA ASP A 34 19.57 6.00 3.79
C ASP A 34 19.26 4.64 3.15
N GLN A 35 18.40 3.84 3.78
CA GLN A 35 17.96 2.56 3.24
C GLN A 35 17.19 2.73 1.92
N SER A 36 16.29 3.72 1.83
CA SER A 36 15.59 4.02 0.58
C SER A 36 16.56 4.42 -0.53
N THR A 37 17.52 5.28 -0.22
CA THR A 37 18.56 5.74 -1.16
C THR A 37 19.40 4.55 -1.63
N TYR A 38 19.83 3.71 -0.70
CA TYR A 38 20.57 2.48 -0.98
C TYR A 38 19.78 1.52 -1.86
N SER A 39 18.50 1.28 -1.56
CA SER A 39 17.62 0.47 -2.40
C SER A 39 17.43 1.07 -3.80
N HIS A 40 17.27 2.38 -3.93
CA HIS A 40 17.21 3.05 -5.24
C HIS A 40 18.50 2.89 -6.02
N MET A 41 19.67 3.06 -5.37
CA MET A 41 20.97 2.87 -6.00
C MET A 41 21.18 1.42 -6.46
N ASN A 42 20.83 0.43 -5.62
CA ASN A 42 20.95 -0.98 -5.98
C ASN A 42 19.98 -1.37 -7.10
N ASN A 43 18.73 -0.89 -7.05
CA ASN A 43 17.77 -1.08 -8.13
C ASN A 43 18.29 -0.46 -9.42
N LYS A 44 18.82 0.77 -9.37
CA LYS A 44 19.43 1.42 -10.53
C LYS A 44 20.60 0.60 -11.07
N LYS A 45 21.54 0.15 -10.23
CA LYS A 45 22.66 -0.73 -10.64
C LYS A 45 22.16 -2.01 -11.30
N TYR A 46 21.15 -2.66 -10.71
CA TYR A 46 20.55 -3.88 -11.26
C TYR A 46 19.86 -3.62 -12.60
N TYR A 47 19.07 -2.55 -12.69
CA TYR A 47 18.39 -2.15 -13.92
C TYR A 47 19.40 -1.79 -15.00
N ASP A 48 20.42 -0.99 -14.70
CA ASP A 48 21.46 -0.57 -15.64
C ASP A 48 22.31 -1.76 -16.11
N LYS A 49 22.67 -2.70 -15.21
CA LYS A 49 23.40 -3.92 -15.57
C LYS A 49 22.61 -4.82 -16.52
N ASN A 50 21.30 -4.93 -16.30
CA ASN A 50 20.42 -5.79 -17.11
C ASN A 50 19.66 -5.02 -18.19
N ARG A 51 20.02 -3.75 -18.43
CA ARG A 51 19.34 -2.94 -19.42
C ARG A 51 19.76 -3.42 -20.78
N SER A 52 18.82 -4.02 -21.52
CA SER A 52 19.00 -4.12 -22.97
C SER A 52 19.24 -2.70 -23.48
N ASN A 53 20.31 -2.50 -24.24
CA ASN A 53 20.61 -1.25 -24.89
C ASN A 53 20.19 -1.34 -26.37
N PRO A 54 18.88 -1.39 -26.67
CA PRO A 54 18.44 -1.53 -28.05
C PRO A 54 18.85 -0.27 -28.81
N ARG A 55 19.52 -0.48 -29.93
CA ARG A 55 19.83 0.56 -30.90
C ARG A 55 18.92 0.33 -32.09
N TYR A 56 18.21 1.38 -32.46
CA TYR A 56 17.37 1.37 -33.65
C TYR A 56 18.12 1.96 -34.83
N GLU A 57 17.84 1.46 -36.03
CA GLU A 57 18.35 2.02 -37.27
C GLU A 57 17.35 3.00 -37.89
N ILE A 58 17.85 3.90 -38.74
CA ILE A 58 16.99 4.79 -39.54
C ILE A 58 16.09 3.92 -40.42
N ASN A 59 14.83 4.33 -40.58
CA ASN A 59 13.74 3.60 -41.23
C ASN A 59 13.21 2.36 -40.50
N GLU A 60 13.69 2.05 -39.29
CA GLU A 60 13.12 0.96 -38.49
C GLU A 60 11.75 1.35 -37.93
N LYS A 61 10.76 0.47 -38.11
CA LYS A 61 9.40 0.62 -37.59
C LYS A 61 9.34 0.10 -36.16
N ASN A 62 8.91 0.95 -35.23
CA ASN A 62 8.76 0.56 -33.83
C ASN A 62 7.47 1.09 -33.23
N LEU A 63 6.90 0.35 -32.28
CA LEU A 63 5.74 0.78 -31.52
C LEU A 63 6.20 1.57 -30.29
N LEU A 64 5.62 2.75 -30.09
CA LEU A 64 5.84 3.54 -28.88
C LEU A 64 4.92 3.08 -27.76
N ARG A 65 5.46 3.00 -26.54
CA ARG A 65 4.65 2.79 -25.35
C ARG A 65 3.79 4.02 -25.08
N ILE A 66 2.50 3.82 -24.82
CA ILE A 66 1.58 4.89 -24.40
C ILE A 66 1.83 5.16 -22.92
N HIS A 67 2.14 6.42 -22.58
CA HIS A 67 2.34 6.87 -21.21
C HIS A 67 1.10 7.66 -20.76
N GLY A 68 0.46 7.23 -19.66
CA GLY A 68 -0.74 7.90 -19.14
C GLY A 68 -1.56 7.02 -18.20
N LEU A 69 -2.68 7.56 -17.72
CA LEU A 69 -3.71 6.88 -16.95
C LEU A 69 -4.55 5.98 -17.88
N GLY A 70 -3.93 4.92 -18.42
CA GLY A 70 -4.66 3.89 -19.16
C GLY A 70 -5.30 2.88 -18.21
N SER A 71 -6.48 2.39 -18.55
CA SER A 71 -7.09 1.22 -17.92
C SER A 71 -6.19 -0.03 -18.09
N LYS A 72 -6.41 -1.08 -17.29
CA LYS A 72 -5.66 -2.34 -17.44
C LYS A 72 -5.87 -3.01 -18.81
N LEU A 73 -6.97 -2.69 -19.49
CA LEU A 73 -7.35 -3.24 -20.79
C LEU A 73 -6.85 -2.37 -21.95
N ASP A 74 -6.36 -1.16 -21.67
CA ASP A 74 -5.91 -0.25 -22.71
C ASP A 74 -4.61 -0.77 -23.35
N PRO A 75 -4.44 -0.58 -24.66
CA PRO A 75 -3.22 -0.98 -25.35
C PRO A 75 -2.02 -0.26 -24.75
N GLN A 76 -1.00 -1.01 -24.35
CA GLN A 76 0.22 -0.43 -23.78
C GLN A 76 1.10 0.25 -24.83
N PHE A 77 0.84 -0.03 -26.12
CA PHE A 77 1.61 0.47 -27.24
C PHE A 77 0.68 1.12 -28.26
N THR A 78 1.19 2.15 -28.92
CA THR A 78 0.59 2.75 -30.11
C THR A 78 0.28 1.66 -31.14
N LEU A 79 -0.91 1.70 -31.73
CA LEU A 79 -1.32 0.78 -32.79
C LEU A 79 -0.59 1.06 -34.10
N ILE A 80 -0.26 2.33 -34.33
CA ILE A 80 0.41 2.80 -35.53
C ILE A 80 1.93 2.80 -35.26
N PRO A 81 2.72 2.06 -36.07
CA PRO A 81 4.17 2.05 -35.92
C PRO A 81 4.74 3.41 -36.31
N LYS A 82 5.77 3.83 -35.58
CA LYS A 82 6.54 5.04 -35.89
C LYS A 82 7.86 4.65 -36.54
N ILE A 83 8.30 5.45 -37.49
CA ILE A 83 9.54 5.24 -38.25
C ILE A 83 10.63 6.10 -37.65
N VAL A 84 11.79 5.52 -37.35
CA VAL A 84 12.97 6.29 -36.93
C VAL A 84 13.51 7.09 -38.12
N ILE A 85 13.50 8.42 -38.02
CA ILE A 85 14.01 9.31 -39.06
C ILE A 85 15.40 9.86 -38.75
N GLN A 86 15.75 9.99 -37.46
CA GLN A 86 17.06 10.46 -37.03
C GLN A 86 17.53 9.71 -35.78
N LYS A 87 18.81 9.30 -35.79
CA LYS A 87 19.46 8.52 -34.73
C LYS A 87 20.37 9.41 -33.90
N GLN A 88 20.04 9.60 -32.62
CA GLN A 88 20.87 10.33 -31.66
C GLN A 88 20.86 9.64 -30.27
N HIS A 89 21.32 8.39 -30.23
CA HIS A 89 21.23 7.54 -29.06
C HIS A 89 21.70 8.25 -27.77
N PRO A 90 20.92 8.23 -26.67
CA PRO A 90 19.72 7.42 -26.40
C PRO A 90 18.38 8.04 -26.84
N THR A 91 18.42 9.12 -27.62
CA THR A 91 17.24 9.81 -28.17
C THR A 91 17.07 9.48 -29.65
N TYR A 92 15.83 9.33 -30.10
CA TYR A 92 15.49 9.09 -31.48
C TYR A 92 14.38 10.05 -31.88
N TRP A 93 14.46 10.55 -33.11
CA TRP A 93 13.35 11.26 -33.71
C TRP A 93 12.56 10.26 -34.53
N VAL A 94 11.27 10.15 -34.22
CA VAL A 94 10.36 9.22 -34.87
C VAL A 94 9.23 9.99 -35.52
N ARG A 95 8.90 9.60 -36.75
CA ARG A 95 7.80 10.11 -37.53
C ARG A 95 6.65 9.13 -37.44
N ASP A 96 5.48 9.63 -37.07
CA ASP A 96 4.25 8.87 -37.08
C ASP A 96 3.76 8.70 -38.53
N GLN A 97 3.37 7.48 -38.92
CA GLN A 97 2.98 7.20 -40.30
C GLN A 97 1.66 7.83 -40.70
N MET A 98 0.76 8.12 -39.76
CA MET A 98 -0.60 8.58 -40.08
C MET A 98 -0.69 10.10 -40.23
N ASN A 99 -0.03 10.85 -39.35
CA ASN A 99 -0.15 12.31 -39.30
C ASN A 99 1.16 13.05 -39.61
N ASP A 100 2.22 12.32 -40.02
CA ASP A 100 3.57 12.83 -40.30
C ASP A 100 4.22 13.59 -39.13
N GLN A 101 3.65 13.47 -37.92
CA GLN A 101 4.15 14.20 -36.76
C GLN A 101 5.48 13.62 -36.30
N ILE A 102 6.46 14.51 -36.18
CA ILE A 102 7.79 14.17 -35.70
C ILE A 102 7.83 14.35 -34.18
N THR A 103 8.23 13.30 -33.46
CA THR A 103 8.32 13.30 -32.00
C THR A 103 9.69 12.82 -31.54
N ARG A 104 10.19 13.43 -30.48
CA ARG A 104 11.47 13.07 -29.85
C ARG A 104 11.22 12.04 -28.75
N VAL A 105 11.84 10.87 -28.84
CA VAL A 105 11.62 9.74 -27.93
C VAL A 105 12.94 9.26 -27.34
N HIS A 106 12.92 8.90 -26.06
CA HIS A 106 14.07 8.33 -25.35
C HIS A 106 13.97 6.80 -25.22
N VAL A 107 15.06 6.07 -25.43
CA VAL A 107 15.12 4.59 -25.39
C VAL A 107 14.83 3.98 -24.00
N LEU A 108 14.67 4.78 -22.95
CA LEU A 108 14.12 4.25 -21.68
C LEU A 108 12.67 3.77 -21.83
N CYS A 109 11.95 4.31 -22.80
CA CYS A 109 10.61 3.85 -23.16
C CYS A 109 10.80 2.55 -23.96
N ARG A 110 10.49 1.41 -23.34
CA ARG A 110 10.58 0.08 -23.98
C ARG A 110 9.94 0.14 -25.36
N PHE A 111 10.72 0.13 -26.44
CA PHE A 111 10.16 -0.31 -27.72
C PHE A 111 10.16 -1.83 -27.69
N ILE A 112 9.04 -2.42 -28.05
CA ILE A 112 9.00 -3.83 -28.40
C ILE A 112 9.36 -3.90 -29.87
N ARG A 113 10.54 -4.47 -30.17
CA ARG A 113 10.83 -4.99 -31.51
C ARG A 113 9.80 -6.09 -31.76
N LEU A 114 9.07 -6.02 -32.87
CA LEU A 114 8.08 -7.04 -33.26
C LEU A 114 8.81 -8.36 -33.57
N HIS A 115 9.11 -9.13 -32.51
CA HIS A 115 9.61 -10.50 -32.59
C HIS A 115 8.78 -11.39 -31.65
N LEU A 116 7.94 -12.22 -32.28
CA LEU A 116 7.14 -13.28 -31.67
C LEU A 116 8.07 -14.40 -31.16
N ALA A 117 8.24 -14.57 -29.85
CA ALA A 117 8.68 -15.87 -29.30
C ALA A 117 8.42 -16.06 -27.79
N LYS A 118 7.85 -17.22 -27.49
CA LYS A 118 7.43 -17.81 -26.20
C LYS A 118 8.60 -18.10 -25.25
N ARG A 119 8.40 -18.04 -23.92
CA ARG A 119 9.24 -18.77 -22.94
C ARG A 119 8.50 -19.31 -21.70
N GLN A 120 8.78 -20.58 -21.41
CA GLN A 120 8.42 -21.40 -20.23
C GLN A 120 9.36 -21.13 -19.04
N LYS A 121 8.94 -21.55 -17.83
CA LYS A 121 9.64 -21.42 -16.54
C LYS A 121 9.97 -22.81 -15.93
N ILE A 122 11.04 -22.88 -15.12
CA ILE A 122 11.40 -24.03 -14.26
C ILE A 122 11.77 -23.48 -12.84
N PRO A 123 11.43 -24.16 -11.72
CA PRO A 123 11.70 -23.69 -10.36
C PRO A 123 12.81 -24.48 -9.61
N ILE A 124 13.31 -23.92 -8.50
CA ILE A 124 14.22 -24.57 -7.54
C ILE A 124 13.73 -24.31 -6.09
N VAL A 125 13.95 -25.29 -5.21
CA VAL A 125 13.49 -25.46 -3.81
C VAL A 125 14.67 -25.34 -2.85
N ILE A 126 14.56 -24.60 -1.72
CA ILE A 126 15.38 -24.77 -0.51
C ILE A 126 14.57 -24.36 0.76
N GLN A 127 14.95 -24.93 1.91
CA GLN A 127 14.24 -25.17 3.18
C GLN A 127 14.89 -24.42 4.39
N VAL A 128 14.17 -24.39 5.53
CA VAL A 128 14.62 -24.28 6.97
C VAL A 128 14.71 -22.85 7.60
N VAL A 129 14.47 -22.49 8.89
CA VAL A 129 13.70 -22.89 10.13
C VAL A 129 13.86 -21.73 11.16
N ASN A 130 12.81 -21.50 11.98
CA ASN A 130 12.69 -20.87 13.33
C ASN A 130 12.77 -19.35 13.63
N LEU A 131 11.81 -18.97 14.50
CA LEU A 131 11.29 -17.67 14.94
C LEU A 131 12.04 -17.03 16.12
N LYS A 132 11.91 -15.70 16.25
CA LYS A 132 11.45 -15.03 17.49
C LYS A 132 10.68 -13.72 17.16
N ILE A 133 9.46 -13.64 17.71
CA ILE A 133 8.54 -12.51 17.93
C ILE A 133 8.55 -11.37 16.88
N VAL A 134 7.47 -11.32 16.08
CA VAL A 134 7.24 -10.32 15.03
C VAL A 134 5.99 -9.52 15.37
N ILE A 135 6.11 -8.18 15.37
CA ILE A 135 4.96 -7.27 15.26
C ILE A 135 4.30 -7.58 13.92
N VAL A 136 3.11 -8.18 13.96
CA VAL A 136 2.41 -8.64 12.76
C VAL A 136 1.88 -7.42 11.99
N VAL A 137 2.66 -6.96 11.01
CA VAL A 137 2.17 -6.11 9.94
C VAL A 137 1.51 -7.03 8.91
N MET A 138 0.18 -7.12 8.96
CA MET A 138 -0.60 -7.85 7.96
C MET A 138 -0.52 -7.11 6.62
N PHE A 139 0.37 -7.54 5.74
CA PHE A 139 0.37 -7.12 4.34
C PHE A 139 -0.62 -7.97 3.54
N VAL A 140 -1.77 -7.42 3.15
CA VAL A 140 -2.58 -7.98 2.06
C VAL A 140 -1.93 -7.54 0.73
N TRP A 141 -0.84 -8.20 0.34
CA TRP A 141 -0.16 -7.97 -0.93
C TRP A 141 -0.43 -9.13 -1.90
N LYS A 142 -1.64 -9.15 -2.46
CA LYS A 142 -2.24 -10.37 -3.05
C LYS A 142 -1.67 -10.84 -4.39
N ASN A 143 -0.69 -10.19 -5.05
CA ASN A 143 -0.36 -10.62 -6.42
C ASN A 143 1.08 -10.48 -6.95
N LYS A 144 2.07 -10.05 -6.15
CA LYS A 144 3.46 -9.92 -6.67
C LYS A 144 4.56 -10.57 -5.83
N ASN A 145 4.26 -11.09 -4.64
CA ASN A 145 5.27 -11.64 -3.71
C ASN A 145 5.14 -13.16 -3.52
N ASN A 146 5.09 -13.91 -4.63
CA ASN A 146 5.17 -15.38 -4.57
C ASN A 146 6.45 -15.87 -3.86
N HIS A 147 7.49 -15.05 -3.81
CA HIS A 147 8.71 -15.36 -3.06
C HIS A 147 8.45 -15.42 -1.54
N TYR A 148 7.66 -14.49 -0.99
CA TYR A 148 7.39 -14.44 0.44
C TYR A 148 6.37 -15.50 0.88
N GLN A 149 5.35 -15.78 0.06
CA GLN A 149 4.40 -16.87 0.33
C GLN A 149 5.08 -18.25 0.39
N ARG A 150 6.20 -18.43 -0.31
CA ARG A 150 7.00 -19.67 -0.26
C ARG A 150 7.91 -19.76 0.96
N ASN A 151 8.43 -18.63 1.43
CA ASN A 151 9.41 -18.58 2.52
C ASN A 151 8.79 -18.38 3.90
N TYR A 152 7.58 -17.84 3.98
CA TYR A 152 6.87 -17.58 5.21
C TYR A 152 5.50 -18.24 5.11
N ARG A 153 5.26 -19.28 5.92
CA ARG A 153 3.91 -19.81 6.06
C ARG A 153 3.00 -18.68 6.56
N PRO A 154 1.75 -18.58 6.07
CA PRO A 154 0.80 -17.63 6.62
C PRO A 154 0.78 -17.79 8.14
N PHE A 155 0.91 -16.68 8.86
CA PHE A 155 0.73 -16.72 10.31
C PHE A 155 -0.74 -17.06 10.55
N ILE A 156 -1.02 -18.30 10.94
CA ILE A 156 -2.36 -18.75 11.27
C ILE A 156 -2.62 -18.26 12.69
N ILE A 157 -3.35 -17.17 12.82
CA ILE A 157 -3.91 -16.75 14.10
C ILE A 157 -5.12 -17.66 14.36
N PRO A 158 -5.19 -18.39 15.48
CA PRO A 158 -6.40 -19.10 15.85
C PRO A 158 -7.61 -18.17 15.82
N SER A 159 -8.71 -18.64 15.23
CA SER A 159 -9.97 -17.89 15.14
C SER A 159 -10.56 -17.51 16.50
N SER A 160 -10.12 -18.18 17.58
CA SER A 160 -10.48 -17.81 18.95
C SER A 160 -9.92 -16.45 19.40
N PHE A 161 -8.91 -15.92 18.72
CA PHE A 161 -8.25 -14.66 19.12
C PHE A 161 -8.78 -13.43 18.38
N TYR A 162 -9.57 -13.62 17.32
CA TYR A 162 -10.16 -12.49 16.61
C TYR A 162 -11.52 -12.84 16.00
N ASN A 163 -12.39 -11.84 15.95
CA ASN A 163 -13.66 -11.90 15.25
C ASN A 163 -13.61 -10.95 14.06
N ILE A 164 -14.04 -11.42 12.89
CA ILE A 164 -14.23 -10.57 11.72
C ILE A 164 -15.71 -10.19 11.67
N VAL A 165 -15.99 -8.88 11.61
CA VAL A 165 -17.35 -8.37 11.48
C VAL A 165 -17.45 -7.48 10.25
N HIS A 166 -18.36 -7.83 9.34
CA HIS A 166 -18.66 -7.02 8.17
C HIS A 166 -19.83 -6.08 8.50
N VAL A 167 -19.61 -4.78 8.37
CA VAL A 167 -20.62 -3.73 8.60
C VAL A 167 -21.09 -3.18 7.26
N TYR A 168 -22.36 -3.41 6.97
CA TYR A 168 -23.05 -3.09 5.71
C TYR A 168 -24.57 -3.00 5.97
N ARG A 169 -25.39 -2.80 4.93
CA ARG A 169 -26.84 -2.52 5.03
C ARG A 169 -27.68 -3.59 5.73
N PHE A 170 -27.20 -4.83 5.83
CA PHE A 170 -27.93 -5.93 6.49
C PHE A 170 -27.32 -6.34 7.84
N THR A 171 -26.37 -5.57 8.37
CA THR A 171 -25.83 -5.81 9.71
C THR A 171 -26.92 -5.57 10.76
N THR A 172 -27.01 -6.45 11.76
CA THR A 172 -28.03 -6.33 12.81
C THR A 172 -27.66 -5.23 13.82
N ILE A 173 -28.68 -4.63 14.44
CA ILE A 173 -28.50 -3.61 15.48
C ILE A 173 -27.72 -4.17 16.68
N ASP A 174 -27.95 -5.44 17.02
CA ASP A 174 -27.25 -6.12 18.12
C ASP A 174 -25.75 -6.30 17.83
N ALA A 175 -25.39 -6.61 16.58
CA ALA A 175 -23.99 -6.70 16.17
C ALA A 175 -23.29 -5.34 16.30
N ILE A 176 -23.91 -4.25 15.85
CA ILE A 176 -23.35 -2.90 16.01
C ILE A 176 -23.26 -2.51 17.48
N SER A 177 -24.26 -2.81 18.30
CA SER A 177 -24.24 -2.52 19.74
C SER A 177 -23.13 -3.30 20.45
N THR A 178 -22.88 -4.55 20.06
CA THR A 178 -21.75 -5.35 20.54
C THR A 178 -20.41 -4.71 20.17
N LEU A 179 -20.27 -4.22 18.94
CA LEU A 179 -19.07 -3.50 18.52
C LEU A 179 -18.87 -2.21 19.32
N ILE A 180 -19.92 -1.41 19.55
CA ILE A 180 -19.84 -0.18 20.35
C ILE A 180 -19.29 -0.48 21.74
N ASN A 181 -19.89 -1.45 22.45
CA ASN A 181 -19.45 -1.84 23.79
C ASN A 181 -17.99 -2.35 23.79
N HIS A 182 -17.62 -3.12 22.76
CA HIS A 182 -16.24 -3.59 22.59
C HIS A 182 -15.25 -2.42 22.42
N PHE A 183 -15.52 -1.51 21.50
CA PHE A 183 -14.63 -0.36 21.22
C PHE A 183 -14.60 0.67 22.36
N GLU A 184 -15.66 0.76 23.16
CA GLU A 184 -15.67 1.58 24.37
C GLU A 184 -14.64 1.08 25.40
N SER A 185 -14.48 -0.24 25.52
CA SER A 185 -13.48 -0.86 26.40
C SER A 185 -12.06 -0.90 25.80
N CYS A 186 -11.91 -0.61 24.49
CA CYS A 186 -10.63 -0.70 23.81
C CYS A 186 -9.73 0.50 24.11
N TYR A 187 -8.48 0.21 24.44
CA TYR A 187 -7.47 1.25 24.65
C TYR A 187 -6.90 1.79 23.33
N ARG A 188 -6.80 0.94 22.29
CA ARG A 188 -6.23 1.28 20.97
C ARG A 188 -6.95 0.52 19.86
N TYR A 189 -6.79 1.02 18.64
CA TYR A 189 -7.15 0.34 17.40
C TYR A 189 -6.29 0.90 16.26
N SER A 190 -6.22 0.16 15.15
CA SER A 190 -5.61 0.62 13.90
C SER A 190 -6.68 0.75 12.84
N ILE A 191 -6.58 1.78 12.00
CA ILE A 191 -7.49 2.00 10.88
C ILE A 191 -6.70 1.88 9.59
N ASP A 192 -7.15 1.00 8.71
CA ASP A 192 -6.65 0.86 7.36
C ASP A 192 -7.80 1.20 6.40
N THR A 193 -7.47 1.83 5.29
CA THR A 193 -8.44 2.28 4.29
C THR A 193 -7.99 1.78 2.94
N ASP A 194 -8.86 1.05 2.24
CA ASP A 194 -8.62 0.70 0.85
C ASP A 194 -9.50 1.58 -0.03
N SER A 195 -8.87 2.42 -0.85
CA SER A 195 -9.58 3.14 -1.91
C SER A 195 -9.73 2.22 -3.10
N ASP A 196 -10.89 2.26 -3.76
CA ASP A 196 -11.01 1.59 -5.05
C ASP A 196 -10.03 2.25 -6.02
N ARG A 197 -9.10 1.44 -6.54
CA ARG A 197 -8.06 1.88 -7.48
C ARG A 197 -8.64 2.43 -8.78
N PHE A 198 -9.90 2.13 -9.10
CA PHE A 198 -10.54 2.55 -10.33
C PHE A 198 -11.26 3.90 -10.20
N THR A 199 -11.91 4.18 -9.07
CA THR A 199 -12.68 5.42 -8.87
C THR A 199 -12.01 6.43 -7.92
N ASN A 200 -10.96 6.02 -7.20
CA ASN A 200 -10.38 6.75 -6.06
C ASN A 200 -11.38 7.00 -4.91
N GLU A 201 -12.55 6.36 -4.93
CA GLU A 201 -13.52 6.46 -3.85
C GLU A 201 -13.17 5.45 -2.75
N LEU A 202 -13.37 5.87 -1.50
CA LEU A 202 -13.15 5.00 -0.35
C LEU A 202 -14.28 3.97 -0.28
N SER A 203 -13.98 2.72 -0.63
CA SER A 203 -14.99 1.65 -0.68
C SER A 203 -15.01 0.82 0.60
N LEU A 204 -13.84 0.66 1.25
CA LEU A 204 -13.68 -0.19 2.41
C LEU A 204 -12.81 0.48 3.49
N VAL A 205 -13.33 0.53 4.71
CA VAL A 205 -12.55 0.89 5.90
C VAL A 205 -12.40 -0.34 6.78
N GLN A 206 -11.17 -0.71 7.08
CA GLN A 206 -10.85 -1.78 8.00
C GLN A 206 -10.40 -1.18 9.33
N VAL A 207 -11.07 -1.57 10.42
CA VAL A 207 -10.69 -1.18 11.78
C VAL A 207 -10.33 -2.42 12.56
N HIS A 208 -9.14 -2.45 13.13
CA HIS A 208 -8.68 -3.55 13.97
C HIS A 208 -8.51 -3.09 15.41
N SER A 209 -9.30 -3.66 16.32
CA SER A 209 -9.23 -3.34 17.74
C SER A 209 -7.96 -3.87 18.39
N ILE A 210 -7.47 -3.22 19.43
CA ILE A 210 -6.37 -3.73 20.26
C ILE A 210 -6.86 -3.66 21.72
N PRO A 211 -7.66 -4.65 22.15
CA PRO A 211 -8.22 -4.69 23.51
C PRO A 211 -7.16 -5.14 24.53
N GLN A 212 -7.43 -4.93 25.82
CA GLN A 212 -6.60 -5.49 26.90
C GLN A 212 -6.77 -7.02 27.01
N HIS A 213 -7.95 -7.52 26.66
CA HIS A 213 -8.32 -8.93 26.70
C HIS A 213 -8.89 -9.36 25.35
N LEU A 214 -8.55 -10.58 24.92
CA LEU A 214 -9.05 -11.17 23.67
C LEU A 214 -10.54 -11.54 23.81
N PRO A 215 -11.30 -11.57 22.70
CA PRO A 215 -10.86 -11.50 21.30
C PRO A 215 -10.69 -10.07 20.76
N SER A 216 -9.81 -9.92 19.77
CA SER A 216 -9.76 -8.72 18.93
C SER A 216 -10.90 -8.72 17.90
N PHE A 217 -11.33 -7.56 17.43
CA PHE A 217 -12.26 -7.40 16.33
C PHE A 217 -11.59 -6.76 15.13
N ILE A 218 -11.76 -7.38 13.97
CA ILE A 218 -11.46 -6.82 12.65
C ILE A 218 -12.79 -6.45 12.02
N VAL A 219 -13.09 -5.15 11.98
CA VAL A 219 -14.34 -4.63 11.44
C VAL A 219 -14.11 -4.07 10.05
N LEU A 220 -14.90 -4.54 9.09
CA LEU A 220 -14.84 -4.15 7.69
C LEU A 220 -16.10 -3.35 7.35
N PHE A 221 -15.95 -2.04 7.18
CA PHE A 221 -17.03 -1.12 6.81
C PHE A 221 -17.07 -0.96 5.29
N GLU A 222 -18.14 -1.42 4.67
CA GLU A 222 -18.38 -1.26 3.24
C GLU A 222 -19.19 0.02 3.00
N LEU A 223 -18.48 1.14 2.77
CA LEU A 223 -19.09 2.47 2.81
C LEU A 223 -20.18 2.65 1.75
N ASN A 224 -19.97 2.11 0.56
CA ASN A 224 -20.91 2.15 -0.56
C ASN A 224 -22.19 1.33 -0.32
N HIS A 225 -22.20 0.52 0.73
CA HIS A 225 -23.29 -0.39 1.06
C HIS A 225 -23.82 -0.16 2.48
N LEU A 226 -23.63 1.03 3.05
CA LEU A 226 -24.25 1.42 4.31
C LEU A 226 -25.78 1.58 4.16
N PRO A 227 -26.55 1.39 5.26
CA PRO A 227 -27.98 1.64 5.24
C PRO A 227 -28.29 3.13 5.05
N SER A 228 -29.52 3.46 4.67
CA SER A 228 -29.94 4.85 4.49
C SER A 228 -29.91 5.65 5.80
N SER A 229 -29.64 6.95 5.68
CA SER A 229 -29.42 7.86 6.82
C SER A 229 -30.60 7.98 7.79
N ASN A 230 -31.81 7.65 7.33
CA ASN A 230 -33.04 7.64 8.11
C ASN A 230 -33.29 6.36 8.92
N THR A 231 -32.34 5.41 8.94
CA THR A 231 -32.50 4.14 9.66
C THR A 231 -31.83 4.16 11.04
N LEU A 232 -32.45 3.48 12.01
CA LEU A 232 -31.85 3.27 13.34
C LEU A 232 -30.48 2.58 13.26
N LEU A 233 -30.28 1.70 12.28
CA LEU A 233 -28.98 1.06 12.04
C LEU A 233 -27.92 2.09 11.67
N PHE A 234 -28.23 3.04 10.79
CA PHE A 234 -27.31 4.11 10.42
C PHE A 234 -26.94 4.99 11.61
N GLU A 235 -27.90 5.36 12.46
CA GLU A 235 -27.62 6.12 13.70
C GLU A 235 -26.65 5.38 14.63
N LYS A 236 -26.82 4.06 14.77
CA LYS A 236 -25.91 3.21 15.57
C LYS A 236 -24.52 3.11 14.93
N ILE A 237 -24.44 2.99 13.60
CA ILE A 237 -23.16 3.00 12.88
C ILE A 237 -22.46 4.36 13.05
N ASN A 238 -23.20 5.47 12.96
CA ASN A 238 -22.67 6.80 13.20
C ASN A 238 -22.17 6.96 14.64
N LEU A 239 -22.90 6.43 15.63
CA LEU A 239 -22.44 6.39 17.02
C LEU A 239 -21.14 5.59 17.17
N LEU A 240 -21.03 4.42 16.52
CA LEU A 240 -19.80 3.63 16.48
C LEU A 240 -18.64 4.43 15.87
N PHE A 241 -18.86 5.12 14.75
CA PHE A 241 -17.84 6.00 14.16
C PHE A 241 -17.44 7.13 15.10
N ARG A 242 -18.37 7.75 15.82
CA ARG A 242 -18.05 8.76 16.83
C ARG A 242 -17.14 8.19 17.92
N PHE A 243 -17.36 6.95 18.36
CA PHE A 243 -16.45 6.28 19.30
C PHE A 243 -15.07 6.06 18.68
N LEU A 244 -15.03 5.50 17.47
CA LEU A 244 -13.80 5.24 16.73
C LEU A 244 -13.03 6.50 16.37
N PHE A 245 -13.66 7.67 16.28
CA PHE A 245 -13.02 8.92 15.89
C PHE A 245 -12.94 9.95 17.02
N ARG A 246 -13.11 9.53 18.29
CA ARG A 246 -12.96 10.44 19.44
C ARG A 246 -11.54 11.04 19.50
N LEU A 247 -11.49 12.34 19.81
CA LEU A 247 -10.30 13.22 19.80
C LEU A 247 -9.14 12.84 20.76
N ARG A 248 -9.18 11.68 21.41
CA ARG A 248 -8.18 11.27 22.43
C ARG A 248 -7.53 9.91 22.19
N GLN A 249 -7.90 9.22 21.11
CA GLN A 249 -7.35 7.90 20.81
C GLN A 249 -6.23 8.00 19.76
N TYR A 250 -5.26 7.10 19.83
CA TYR A 250 -4.10 7.09 18.91
C TYR A 250 -4.45 6.25 17.68
N TYR A 251 -4.39 6.88 16.51
CA TYR A 251 -4.64 6.22 15.23
C TYR A 251 -3.32 5.78 14.60
N PHE A 252 -3.30 4.55 14.10
CA PHE A 252 -2.26 4.10 13.20
C PHE A 252 -2.88 3.93 11.82
N PHE A 253 -2.42 4.75 10.87
CA PHE A 253 -2.84 4.69 9.47
C PHE A 253 -1.77 3.98 8.65
N LEU A 254 -2.17 2.97 7.87
CA LEU A 254 -1.26 2.22 6.99
C LEU A 254 -1.54 2.55 5.52
N GLY A 255 -1.38 3.82 5.14
CA GLY A 255 -1.62 4.24 3.76
C GLY A 255 -0.62 3.64 2.77
N ILE A 256 -1.11 3.22 1.60
CA ILE A 256 -0.30 2.85 0.43
C ILE A 256 0.16 4.12 -0.28
N ASP A 257 0.90 4.99 0.41
CA ASP A 257 1.78 5.91 -0.30
C ASP A 257 3.18 5.28 -0.31
N LYS A 258 3.70 5.04 -1.52
CA LYS A 258 4.89 4.18 -1.74
C LYS A 258 6.16 4.65 -1.03
N HIS A 259 6.13 5.77 -0.33
CA HIS A 259 7.30 6.41 0.22
C HIS A 259 7.26 6.83 1.69
N ARG A 260 6.15 6.68 2.45
CA ARG A 260 6.16 6.98 3.90
C ARG A 260 5.11 6.23 4.70
N ILE A 261 5.53 5.55 5.78
CA ILE A 261 4.66 5.34 6.94
C ILE A 261 4.60 6.69 7.65
N THR A 262 3.55 7.46 7.39
CA THR A 262 3.30 8.72 8.10
C THR A 262 2.33 8.42 9.23
N ILE A 263 2.76 8.60 10.47
CA ILE A 263 1.83 8.71 11.60
C ILE A 263 1.14 10.07 11.42
N CYS A 264 0.01 10.08 10.74
CA CYS A 264 -0.79 11.28 10.56
C CYS A 264 -1.63 11.52 11.82
N TYR A 265 -1.42 12.66 12.47
CA TYR A 265 -2.24 13.16 13.56
C TYR A 265 -3.43 14.00 13.05
N SER A 266 -3.66 14.06 11.74
CA SER A 266 -4.64 14.96 11.13
C SER A 266 -6.03 14.33 11.06
N TYR A 267 -6.79 14.52 12.13
CA TYR A 267 -8.21 14.18 12.26
C TYR A 267 -9.09 14.76 11.13
N GLU A 268 -8.72 15.92 10.60
CA GLU A 268 -9.56 16.68 9.68
C GLU A 268 -9.76 16.01 8.32
N PHE A 269 -8.75 15.31 7.78
CA PHE A 269 -8.83 14.78 6.42
C PHE A 269 -9.74 13.54 6.31
N ILE A 270 -9.62 12.61 7.27
CA ILE A 270 -10.45 11.39 7.29
C ILE A 270 -11.90 11.75 7.68
N TRP A 271 -12.07 12.68 8.64
CA TRP A 271 -13.40 13.14 9.03
C TRP A 271 -14.09 13.89 7.89
N MET A 272 -13.42 14.81 7.18
CA MET A 272 -14.04 15.50 6.03
C MET A 272 -14.39 14.57 4.87
N THR A 273 -13.56 13.53 4.63
CA THR A 273 -13.85 12.54 3.58
C THR A 273 -15.00 11.61 3.98
N LEU A 274 -15.07 11.19 5.25
CA LEU A 274 -16.18 10.36 5.75
C LEU A 274 -17.47 11.16 5.89
N VAL A 275 -17.42 12.40 6.37
CA VAL A 275 -18.59 13.29 6.45
C VAL A 275 -19.18 13.53 5.07
N GLY A 276 -18.35 13.79 4.05
CA GLY A 276 -18.83 13.93 2.67
C GLY A 276 -19.35 12.64 2.00
N VAL A 277 -19.16 11.48 2.63
CA VAL A 277 -19.72 10.17 2.20
C VAL A 277 -20.94 9.77 3.04
N ILE A 278 -21.07 10.32 4.24
CA ILE A 278 -22.15 10.05 5.21
C ILE A 278 -23.31 11.05 5.05
N ASP A 279 -23.05 12.26 4.57
CA ASP A 279 -24.04 13.25 4.11
C ASP A 279 -24.46 13.01 2.64
#